data_AF-A0A7Y4WR32-F1
#
_entry.id   AF-A0A7Y4WR32-F1
#
_cell.length_a   1.000
_cell.length_b   1.000
_cell.length_c   1.000
_cell.angle_alpha   90.00
_cell.angle_beta   90.00
_cell.angle_gamma   90.00
#
_symmetry.space_group_name_H-M   'P 1'
#
loop_
_entity.id
_entity.type
_entity.pdbx_description
1 polymer ?
#
loop_
_entity_poly.entity_id
_entity_poly.type
_entity_poly.pdbx_seq_one_letter_code
_entity_poly.pdbx_strand_id
1 'polypeptide(L)'
;MIPRELWIFVAVLIAMVAWRLWGDRVVRAVRAHDQRRIDADLQAYVDRMNPNAHFRQSVDQINDATPPIEAQKDGTIMWDGETFSTREEAEAARWRHVVTQARDFYQDLDRNLGHKIRGPQR
;
A
#
# COMPACT_ATOMS: atom_id res chain seq x y z
N MET A 1 4.69 18.95 64.41
CA MET A 1 5.01 18.22 63.17
C MET A 1 3.73 17.61 62.64
N ILE A 2 3.31 17.96 61.41
CA ILE A 2 2.11 17.36 60.81
C ILE A 2 2.44 15.89 60.47
N PRO A 3 1.61 14.92 60.87
CA PRO A 3 1.85 13.51 60.58
C PRO A 3 1.88 13.24 59.07
N ARG A 4 2.80 12.39 58.62
CA ARG A 4 3.06 12.09 57.20
C ARG A 4 1.84 11.54 56.47
N GLU A 5 0.99 10.80 57.19
CA GLU A 5 -0.31 10.28 56.73
C GLU A 5 -1.20 11.40 56.15
N LEU A 6 -1.32 12.54 56.84
CA LEU A 6 -2.18 13.65 56.41
C LEU A 6 -1.71 14.27 55.09
N TRP A 7 -0.39 14.29 54.84
CA TRP A 7 0.15 14.77 53.57
C TRP A 7 -0.21 13.87 52.39
N ILE A 8 -0.31 12.56 52.62
CA ILE A 8 -0.77 11.61 51.59
C ILE A 8 -2.24 11.89 51.26
N PHE A 9 -3.09 12.07 52.27
CA PHE A 9 -4.50 12.41 52.06
C PHE A 9 -4.68 13.74 51.32
N VAL A 10 -3.91 14.77 51.70
CA VAL A 10 -3.93 16.07 51.02
C VAL A 10 -3.46 15.93 49.57
N ALA A 11 -2.39 15.18 49.30
CA ALA A 11 -1.89 14.95 47.94
C ALA A 11 -2.91 14.21 47.07
N VAL A 12 -3.57 13.18 47.61
CA VAL A 12 -4.63 12.45 46.90
C VAL A 12 -5.82 13.36 46.61
N LEU A 13 -6.23 14.19 47.57
CA LEU A 13 -7.35 15.10 47.40
C LEU A 13 -7.04 16.18 46.34
N ILE A 14 -5.82 16.72 46.34
CA ILE A 14 -5.34 17.62 45.28
C ILE A 14 -5.30 16.91 43.93
N ALA A 15 -4.82 15.66 43.86
CA ALA A 15 -4.78 14.89 42.62
C ALA A 15 -6.19 14.63 42.06
N MET A 16 -7.16 14.33 42.92
CA MET A 16 -8.57 14.16 42.51
C MET A 16 -9.17 15.45 41.96
N VAL A 17 -8.92 16.58 42.62
CA VAL A 17 -9.40 17.90 42.15
C VAL A 17 -8.69 18.30 40.84
N ALA A 18 -7.38 18.07 40.74
CA ALA A 18 -6.62 18.31 39.52
C ALA A 18 -7.14 17.45 38.36
N TRP A 19 -7.43 16.17 38.61
CA TRP A 19 -8.01 15.26 37.62
C TRP A 19 -9.40 15.71 37.17
N ARG A 20 -10.26 16.19 38.09
CA ARG A 20 -11.59 16.71 37.76
C ARG A 20 -11.54 17.90 36.79
N LEU A 21 -10.52 18.74 36.90
CA LEU A 21 -10.36 19.96 36.10
C LEU A 21 -9.57 19.74 34.81
N TRP A 22 -8.58 18.83 34.82
CA TRP A 22 -7.64 18.65 33.71
C TRP A 22 -7.76 17.30 32.98
N GLY A 23 -8.46 16.32 33.56
CA GLY A 23 -8.62 14.98 32.99
C GLY A 23 -9.19 15.00 31.58
N ASP A 24 -10.21 15.82 31.33
CA ASP A 24 -10.82 15.96 30.00
C ASP A 24 -9.86 16.53 28.94
N ARG A 25 -8.87 17.33 29.34
CA ARG A 25 -7.85 17.84 28.41
C ARG A 25 -6.82 16.78 28.10
N VAL A 26 -6.37 16.04 29.11
CA VAL A 26 -5.41 14.93 28.95
C VAL A 26 -6.02 13.84 28.07
N VAL A 27 -7.25 13.40 28.34
CA VAL A 27 -7.94 12.39 27.54
C VAL A 27 -8.12 12.84 26.09
N ARG A 28 -8.46 14.12 25.86
CA ARG A 28 -8.54 14.67 24.50
C ARG A 28 -7.19 14.67 23.78
N ALA A 29 -6.11 15.03 24.47
CA ALA A 29 -4.76 15.01 23.89
C ALA A 29 -4.32 13.58 23.53
N VAL A 30 -4.57 12.61 24.40
CA VAL A 30 -4.28 11.19 24.11
C VAL A 30 -5.11 10.70 22.94
N ARG A 31 -6.43 10.95 22.93
CA ARG A 31 -7.31 10.57 21.80
C ARG A 31 -6.88 11.21 20.48
N ALA A 32 -6.49 12.49 20.49
CA ALA A 32 -6.01 13.16 19.28
C ALA A 32 -4.72 12.54 18.75
N HIS A 33 -3.84 12.07 19.63
CA HIS A 33 -2.62 11.37 19.23
C HIS A 33 -2.90 9.97 18.67
N ASP A 34 -3.80 9.21 19.30
CA ASP A 34 -4.20 7.89 18.81
C ASP A 34 -4.94 7.97 17.47
N GLN A 35 -5.82 8.96 17.31
CA GLN A 35 -6.53 9.19 16.06
C GLN A 35 -5.56 9.43 14.90
N ARG A 36 -4.51 10.24 15.09
CA ARG A 36 -3.50 10.48 14.05
C ARG A 36 -2.77 9.21 13.62
N ARG A 37 -2.53 8.27 14.55
CA ARG A 37 -1.91 6.98 14.21
C ARG A 37 -2.86 6.11 13.41
N ILE A 38 -4.12 6.03 13.84
CA ILE A 38 -5.17 5.27 13.14
C ILE A 38 -5.38 5.82 11.73
N ASP A 39 -5.42 7.14 11.57
CA ASP A 39 -5.61 7.78 10.26
C ASP A 39 -4.40 7.50 9.33
N ALA A 40 -3.18 7.53 9.86
CA ALA A 40 -1.97 7.17 9.10
C ALA A 40 -1.95 5.69 8.70
N ASP A 41 -2.35 4.80 9.60
CA ASP A 41 -2.45 3.36 9.32
C ASP A 41 -3.55 3.06 8.30
N LEU A 42 -4.70 3.75 8.39
CA LEU A 42 -5.79 3.67 7.41
C LEU A 42 -5.33 4.13 6.04
N GLN A 43 -4.60 5.24 5.96
CA GLN A 43 -4.09 5.75 4.69
C GLN A 43 -3.08 4.78 4.07
N ALA A 44 -2.13 4.26 4.85
CA ALA A 44 -1.20 3.24 4.39
C ALA A 44 -1.89 1.93 3.97
N TYR A 45 -2.99 1.57 4.63
CA TYR A 45 -3.82 0.42 4.26
C TYR A 45 -4.57 0.64 2.94
N VAL A 46 -5.18 1.82 2.76
CA VAL A 46 -5.86 2.22 1.52
C VAL A 46 -4.87 2.26 0.35
N ASP A 47 -3.67 2.79 0.56
CA ASP A 47 -2.63 2.84 -0.46
C ASP A 47 -2.18 1.44 -0.90
N ARG A 48 -2.06 0.48 0.04
CA ARG A 48 -1.80 -0.94 -0.26
C ARG A 48 -2.97 -1.64 -0.94
N MET A 49 -4.20 -1.19 -0.67
CA MET A 49 -5.40 -1.79 -1.26
C MET A 49 -5.75 -1.19 -2.62
N ASN A 50 -5.08 -0.13 -3.08
CA ASN A 50 -5.36 0.50 -4.37
C ASN A 50 -4.86 -0.38 -5.53
N PRO A 51 -5.72 -1.20 -6.17
CA PRO A 51 -5.28 -2.21 -7.12
C PRO A 51 -4.75 -1.56 -8.40
N ASN A 52 -5.22 -0.36 -8.72
CA ASN A 52 -4.82 0.38 -9.91
C ASN A 52 -3.40 0.94 -9.80
N ALA A 53 -2.96 1.33 -8.60
CA ALA A 53 -1.59 1.80 -8.38
C ALA A 53 -0.59 0.64 -8.54
N HIS A 54 -0.91 -0.51 -7.96
CA HIS A 54 -0.12 -1.73 -8.13
C HIS A 54 -0.10 -2.21 -9.59
N PHE A 55 -1.24 -2.16 -10.29
CA PHE A 55 -1.32 -2.58 -11.69
C PHE A 55 -0.41 -1.74 -12.59
N ARG A 56 -0.42 -0.40 -12.43
CA ARG A 56 0.49 0.48 -13.17
C ARG A 56 1.95 0.16 -12.89
N GLN A 57 2.32 0.00 -11.63
CA GLN A 57 3.69 -0.32 -11.25
C GLN A 57 4.16 -1.68 -11.82
N SER A 58 3.28 -2.69 -11.83
CA SER A 58 3.57 -3.99 -12.42
C SER A 58 3.73 -3.90 -13.94
N VAL A 59 2.86 -3.13 -14.62
CA VAL A 59 2.97 -2.88 -16.06
C VAL A 59 4.28 -2.17 -16.40
N ASP A 60 4.66 -1.16 -15.62
CA ASP A 60 5.91 -0.42 -15.83
C ASP A 60 7.13 -1.34 -15.65
N GLN A 61 7.16 -2.18 -14.60
CA GLN A 61 8.24 -3.17 -14.42
C GLN A 61 8.33 -4.19 -15.55
N ILE A 62 7.19 -4.70 -16.03
CA ILE A 62 7.16 -5.66 -17.16
C ILE A 62 7.61 -4.96 -18.44
N ASN A 63 7.19 -3.72 -18.66
CA ASN A 63 7.59 -2.92 -19.81
C ASN A 63 9.11 -2.67 -19.83
N ASP A 64 9.71 -2.38 -18.67
CA ASP A 64 11.16 -2.17 -18.53
C ASP A 64 11.96 -3.47 -18.73
N ALA A 65 11.40 -4.61 -18.34
CA ALA A 65 12.00 -5.93 -18.57
C ALA A 65 11.81 -6.44 -20.01
N THR A 66 10.84 -5.91 -20.74
CA THR A 66 10.53 -6.35 -22.11
C THR A 66 11.56 -5.81 -23.10
N PRO A 67 12.17 -6.66 -23.94
CA PRO A 67 13.15 -6.23 -24.92
C PRO A 67 12.66 -5.06 -25.79
N PRO A 68 13.54 -4.08 -26.09
CA PRO A 68 13.21 -3.01 -27.01
C PRO A 68 13.08 -3.54 -28.44
N ILE A 69 12.39 -2.77 -29.28
CA ILE A 69 12.28 -3.07 -30.71
C ILE A 69 13.62 -2.74 -31.38
N GLU A 70 14.13 -3.68 -32.19
CA GLU A 70 15.38 -3.51 -32.91
C GLU A 70 15.12 -3.23 -34.39
N ALA A 71 15.71 -2.15 -34.90
CA ALA A 71 15.75 -1.92 -36.34
C ALA A 71 16.95 -2.67 -36.93
N GLN A 72 16.70 -3.60 -37.85
CA GLN A 72 17.77 -4.29 -38.57
C GLN A 72 18.36 -3.38 -39.66
N LYS A 73 19.60 -3.68 -40.06
CA LYS A 73 20.32 -2.93 -41.12
C LYS A 73 19.59 -2.93 -42.46
N ASP A 74 18.72 -3.91 -42.64
CA ASP A 74 17.95 -4.24 -43.83
C ASP A 74 16.68 -3.37 -43.95
N GLY A 75 16.41 -2.53 -42.96
CA GLY A 75 15.21 -1.70 -42.87
C GLY A 75 13.99 -2.42 -42.30
N THR A 76 14.10 -3.72 -42.02
CA THR A 76 13.09 -4.51 -41.30
C THR A 76 13.16 -4.25 -39.81
N ILE A 77 11.99 -4.30 -39.17
CA ILE A 77 11.84 -4.06 -37.73
C ILE A 77 11.58 -5.41 -37.07
N MET A 78 12.37 -5.77 -36.07
CA MET A 78 12.27 -7.06 -35.40
C MET A 78 11.97 -6.88 -33.91
N TRP A 79 11.03 -7.67 -33.42
CA TRP A 79 10.71 -7.76 -32.01
C TRP A 79 10.34 -9.21 -31.66
N ASP A 80 10.99 -9.77 -30.65
CA ASP A 80 10.81 -11.17 -30.19
C ASP A 80 10.95 -12.25 -31.29
N GLY A 81 11.83 -12.02 -32.27
CA GLY A 81 12.04 -12.93 -33.40
C GLY A 81 11.01 -12.82 -34.53
N GLU A 82 9.99 -11.98 -34.38
CA GLU A 82 9.04 -11.64 -35.43
C GLU A 82 9.47 -10.37 -36.18
N THR A 83 9.31 -10.37 -37.50
CA THR A 83 9.59 -9.23 -38.36
C THR A 83 8.31 -8.49 -38.70
N PHE A 84 8.29 -7.18 -38.49
CA PHE A 84 7.17 -6.28 -38.73
C PHE A 84 7.46 -5.34 -39.90
N SER A 85 6.40 -4.95 -40.60
CA SER A 85 6.50 -4.04 -41.74
C SER A 85 6.67 -2.58 -41.32
N THR A 86 6.15 -2.23 -40.14
CA THR A 86 6.23 -0.88 -39.58
C THR A 86 6.60 -0.90 -38.09
N ARG A 87 7.13 0.23 -37.61
CA ARG A 87 7.49 0.39 -36.20
C ARG A 87 6.27 0.35 -35.30
N GLU A 88 5.16 0.94 -35.75
CA GLU A 88 3.90 0.95 -35.02
C GLU A 88 3.34 -0.45 -34.84
N GLU A 89 3.48 -1.34 -35.84
CA GLU A 89 3.08 -2.75 -35.71
C GLU A 89 3.91 -3.49 -34.65
N ALA A 90 5.23 -3.30 -34.65
CA ALA A 90 6.13 -3.89 -33.67
C ALA A 90 5.85 -3.37 -32.25
N GLU A 91 5.59 -2.07 -32.10
CA GLU A 91 5.26 -1.45 -30.81
C GLU A 91 3.88 -1.92 -30.30
N ALA A 92 2.90 -2.08 -31.20
CA ALA A 92 1.59 -2.63 -30.85
C ALA A 92 1.70 -4.10 -30.43
N ALA A 93 2.54 -4.90 -31.07
CA ALA A 93 2.81 -6.28 -30.68
C ALA A 93 3.49 -6.35 -29.31
N ARG A 94 4.52 -5.52 -29.10
CA ARG A 94 5.20 -5.37 -27.81
C ARG A 94 4.24 -4.99 -26.69
N TRP A 95 3.40 -3.99 -26.91
CA TRP A 95 2.43 -3.54 -25.91
C TRP A 95 1.39 -4.61 -25.58
N ARG A 96 0.90 -5.33 -26.59
CA ARG A 96 -0.02 -6.47 -26.38
C ARG A 96 0.61 -7.55 -25.50
N HIS A 97 1.89 -7.84 -25.70
CA HIS A 97 2.62 -8.79 -24.87
C HIS A 97 2.76 -8.32 -23.42
N VAL A 98 3.18 -7.07 -23.20
CA VAL A 98 3.27 -6.46 -21.85
C VAL A 98 1.93 -6.54 -21.12
N VAL A 99 0.83 -6.17 -21.79
CA VAL A 99 -0.52 -6.20 -21.19
C VAL A 99 -0.98 -7.63 -20.89
N THR A 100 -0.63 -8.59 -21.76
CA THR A 100 -0.99 -10.01 -21.56
C THR A 100 -0.23 -10.60 -20.38
N GLN A 101 1.09 -10.40 -20.30
CA GLN A 101 1.89 -10.83 -19.14
C GLN A 101 1.40 -10.20 -17.83
N ALA A 102 1.09 -8.89 -17.87
CA ALA A 102 0.54 -8.21 -16.69
C ALA A 102 -0.80 -8.83 -16.26
N ARG A 103 -1.68 -9.17 -17.21
CA ARG A 103 -2.95 -9.84 -16.91
C ARG A 103 -2.74 -11.23 -16.31
N ASP A 104 -1.83 -12.02 -16.88
CA ASP A 104 -1.54 -13.39 -16.42
C ASP A 104 -0.97 -13.38 -15.00
N PHE A 105 -0.10 -12.42 -14.67
CA PHE A 105 0.41 -12.21 -13.30
C PHE A 105 -0.73 -12.04 -12.29
N TYR A 106 -1.76 -11.25 -12.61
CA TYR A 106 -2.91 -11.06 -11.73
C TYR A 106 -3.83 -12.29 -11.66
N GLN A 107 -4.01 -13.02 -12.77
CA GLN A 107 -4.75 -14.28 -12.76
C GLN A 107 -4.07 -15.33 -11.87
N ASP A 108 -2.73 -15.42 -11.93
CA ASP A 108 -1.96 -16.30 -11.08
C ASP A 108 -1.96 -15.84 -9.61
N LEU A 109 -1.97 -14.53 -9.37
CA LEU A 109 -2.12 -13.98 -8.02
C LEU A 109 -3.49 -14.33 -7.43
N ASP A 110 -4.57 -14.22 -8.20
CA ASP A 110 -5.92 -14.61 -7.79
C ASP A 110 -6.02 -16.13 -7.57
N ARG A 111 -5.42 -16.95 -8.44
CA ARG A 111 -5.37 -18.40 -8.27
C ARG A 111 -4.58 -18.84 -7.03
N ASN A 112 -3.44 -18.20 -6.76
CA ASN A 112 -2.54 -18.56 -5.67
C ASN A 112 -2.95 -17.98 -4.31
N LEU A 113 -3.55 -16.78 -4.29
CA LEU A 113 -3.99 -16.12 -3.05
C LEU A 113 -5.49 -16.31 -2.79
N GLY A 114 -6.33 -16.45 -3.82
CA GLY A 114 -7.77 -16.67 -3.68
C GLY A 114 -8.12 -17.96 -2.94
N HIS A 115 -7.26 -18.98 -3.02
CA HIS A 115 -7.40 -20.19 -2.20
C HIS A 115 -6.97 -20.02 -0.72
N LYS A 116 -6.21 -18.98 -0.38
CA LYS A 116 -5.81 -18.66 1.01
C LYS A 116 -6.82 -17.77 1.75
N ILE A 117 -7.77 -17.13 1.06
CA ILE A 117 -8.86 -16.34 1.66
C ILE A 117 -10.15 -17.20 1.76
N ARG A 118 -10.04 -18.49 2.07
CA ARG A 118 -11.13 -19.15 2.80
C ARG A 118 -10.86 -18.89 4.27
N GLY A 119 -11.61 -17.94 4.84
CA GLY A 119 -11.59 -17.66 6.27
C GLY A 119 -11.74 -18.95 7.08
N PRO A 120 -11.30 -18.96 8.35
CA PRO A 120 -11.37 -20.14 9.19
C PRO A 120 -12.81 -20.65 9.17
N GLN A 121 -13.01 -21.87 8.65
CA GLN A 121 -14.29 -22.55 8.77
C GLN A 121 -14.56 -22.71 10.27
N ARG A 122 -15.54 -21.97 10.77
CA ARG A 122 -16.20 -22.27 12.03
C ARG A 122 -17.33 -23.25 11.76
#